data_AF-A0A8J8FCE4-F1
#
_entry.id   AF-A0A8J8FCE4-F1
#
_cell.length_a   1.000
_cell.length_b   1.000
_cell.length_c   1.000
_cell.angle_alpha   90.00
_cell.angle_beta   90.00
_cell.angle_gamma   90.00
#
_symmetry.space_group_name_H-M   'P 1'
#
loop_
_entity.id
_entity.type
_entity.pdbx_description
1 polymer ?
#
loop_
_entity_poly.entity_id
_entity_poly.type
_entity_poly.pdbx_seq_one_letter_code
_entity_poly.pdbx_strand_id
1 'polypeptide(L)'
;MTTLQIADELNKNGWYQKKDGSAIQAFQIHGRTRNYANIFDRDGSTVSLIGQSKTKVVARTTDKPKATKQLPKAASTHTKTSFDPISNADTTILILGTMPGDKSLELGEYYGHSRNRFWKIISTITSNELPLIYSDKKALLLKSKIGIWDVAHKANRKGSLDSAIEDEEPNDLDSFISNHKNLKVIGFNGTKSKSLFDKYFDRKSGIKYIALPSTSPANTGIDFENICKQWRLILTK
;
A
#
# COMPACT_ATOMS: atom_id res chain seq x y z
N MET A 1 -17.11 25.90 -13.77
CA MET A 1 -17.79 26.19 -12.48
C MET A 1 -16.86 26.99 -11.59
N THR A 2 -17.38 27.87 -10.74
CA THR A 2 -16.59 28.55 -9.72
C THR A 2 -16.30 27.60 -8.56
N THR A 3 -15.29 27.89 -7.74
CA THR A 3 -15.00 27.10 -6.53
C THR A 3 -16.16 27.08 -5.53
N LEU A 4 -17.00 28.12 -5.52
CA LEU A 4 -18.23 28.16 -4.74
C LEU A 4 -19.27 27.15 -5.24
N GLN A 5 -19.51 27.13 -6.55
CA GLN A 5 -20.42 26.15 -7.17
C GLN A 5 -19.97 24.71 -6.94
N ILE A 6 -18.65 24.46 -7.03
CA ILE A 6 -18.08 23.15 -6.75
C ILE A 6 -18.29 22.75 -5.28
N ALA A 7 -18.09 23.67 -4.34
CA ALA A 7 -18.32 23.41 -2.92
C ALA A 7 -19.80 23.09 -2.63
N ASP A 8 -20.72 23.88 -3.19
CA ASP A 8 -22.17 23.66 -3.03
C ASP A 8 -22.61 22.31 -3.60
N GLU A 9 -22.07 21.92 -4.76
CA GLU A 9 -22.41 20.67 -5.42
C GLU A 9 -21.86 19.45 -4.67
N LEU A 10 -20.66 19.56 -4.10
CA LEU A 10 -20.10 18.54 -3.21
C LEU A 10 -20.93 18.37 -1.94
N ASN A 11 -21.35 19.47 -1.33
CA ASN A 11 -22.16 19.45 -0.10
C ASN A 11 -23.57 18.91 -0.39
N LYS A 12 -24.19 19.32 -1.50
CA LYS A 12 -25.56 18.93 -1.90
C LYS A 12 -25.65 17.44 -2.24
N ASN A 13 -24.66 16.91 -2.98
CA ASN A 13 -24.68 15.50 -3.40
C ASN A 13 -23.98 14.57 -2.40
N GLY A 14 -23.38 15.10 -1.33
CA GLY A 14 -22.65 14.32 -0.33
C GLY A 14 -21.43 13.60 -0.88
N TRP A 15 -20.91 14.00 -2.05
CA TRP A 15 -19.72 13.41 -2.68
C TRP A 15 -18.47 13.60 -1.84
N TYR A 16 -18.53 14.52 -0.88
CA TYR A 16 -17.49 14.78 0.06
C TYR A 16 -18.10 15.21 1.39
N GLN A 17 -17.68 14.58 2.48
CA GLN A 17 -18.04 14.98 3.84
C GLN A 17 -16.79 15.13 4.71
N LYS A 18 -16.73 16.24 5.45
CA LYS A 18 -15.71 16.41 6.49
C LYS A 18 -16.02 15.49 7.67
N LYS A 19 -14.98 15.06 8.39
CA LYS A 19 -15.12 14.23 9.62
C LYS A 19 -15.96 14.89 10.71
N ASP A 20 -15.98 16.22 10.73
CA ASP A 20 -16.76 17.04 11.67
C ASP A 20 -18.20 17.31 11.18
N GLY A 21 -18.60 16.76 10.03
CA GLY A 21 -19.93 16.94 9.42
C GLY A 21 -20.20 18.34 8.86
N SER A 22 -19.25 19.27 8.96
CA SER A 22 -19.44 20.63 8.48
C SER A 22 -19.29 20.75 6.96
N ALA A 23 -19.94 21.75 6.38
CA ALA A 23 -19.92 22.01 4.95
C ALA A 23 -18.52 22.40 4.45
N ILE A 24 -18.19 21.95 3.24
CA ILE A 24 -16.96 22.31 2.53
C ILE A 24 -17.09 23.74 2.03
N GLN A 25 -16.04 24.53 2.19
CA GLN A 25 -16.03 25.92 1.74
C GLN A 25 -15.15 26.08 0.49
N ALA A 26 -15.50 27.06 -0.36
CA ALA A 26 -14.90 27.28 -1.68
C ALA A 26 -13.35 27.38 -1.69
N PHE A 27 -12.76 28.02 -0.67
CA PHE A 27 -11.29 28.17 -0.59
C PHE A 27 -10.56 26.84 -0.37
N GLN A 28 -11.26 25.81 0.11
CA GLN A 28 -10.67 24.50 0.42
C GLN A 28 -10.59 23.58 -0.81
N ILE A 29 -11.22 23.95 -1.92
CA ILE A 29 -11.33 23.10 -3.12
C ILE A 29 -9.95 22.80 -3.71
N HIS A 30 -9.13 23.82 -3.97
CA HIS A 30 -7.81 23.63 -4.58
C HIS A 30 -6.88 22.73 -3.76
N GLY A 31 -6.88 22.85 -2.44
CA GLY A 31 -6.08 22.00 -1.55
C GLY A 31 -6.54 20.54 -1.55
N ARG A 32 -7.82 20.30 -1.84
CA ARG A 32 -8.41 18.96 -1.86
C ARG A 32 -8.27 18.27 -3.22
N THR A 33 -8.11 19.00 -4.33
CA THR A 33 -7.95 18.39 -5.68
C THR A 33 -6.87 17.32 -5.77
N ARG A 34 -5.75 17.47 -5.05
CA ARG A 34 -4.62 16.52 -5.09
C ARG A 34 -4.92 15.17 -4.44
N ASN A 35 -5.86 15.16 -3.50
CA ASN A 35 -6.17 13.97 -2.68
C ASN A 35 -7.44 13.25 -3.17
N TYR A 36 -8.15 13.82 -4.14
CA TYR A 36 -9.43 13.33 -4.63
C TYR A 36 -9.49 13.42 -6.17
N ALA A 37 -8.49 12.83 -6.83
CA ALA A 37 -8.37 12.77 -8.30
C ALA A 37 -9.45 11.93 -8.98
N ASN A 38 -10.35 11.32 -8.21
CA ASN A 38 -11.56 10.63 -8.67
C ASN A 38 -12.81 11.52 -8.62
N ILE A 39 -12.72 12.67 -7.95
CA ILE A 39 -13.81 13.66 -7.81
C ILE A 39 -13.45 14.92 -8.58
N PHE A 40 -12.17 15.31 -8.65
CA PHE A 40 -11.72 16.54 -9.28
C PHE A 40 -10.80 16.27 -10.47
N ASP A 41 -11.09 16.91 -11.60
CA ASP A 41 -10.17 17.08 -12.72
C ASP A 41 -9.48 18.43 -12.58
N ARG A 42 -8.14 18.43 -12.62
CA ARG A 42 -7.33 19.62 -12.43
C ARG A 42 -6.43 19.85 -13.63
N ASP A 43 -6.62 21.00 -14.26
CA ASP A 43 -5.89 21.43 -15.44
C ASP A 43 -5.25 22.81 -15.14
N GLY A 44 -4.00 22.78 -14.68
CA GLY A 44 -3.28 23.96 -14.20
C GLY A 44 -3.95 24.62 -12.98
N SER A 45 -4.44 25.85 -13.16
CA SER A 45 -5.19 26.63 -12.16
C SER A 45 -6.70 26.34 -12.16
N THR A 46 -7.18 25.52 -13.10
CA THR A 46 -8.61 25.21 -13.24
C THR A 46 -8.95 23.89 -12.56
N VAL A 47 -10.11 23.86 -11.89
CA VAL A 47 -10.63 22.70 -11.18
C VAL A 47 -12.06 22.43 -11.64
N SER A 48 -12.41 21.18 -11.92
CA SER A 48 -13.75 20.73 -12.31
C SER A 48 -14.07 19.39 -11.66
N LEU A 49 -15.34 18.98 -11.62
CA LEU A 49 -15.73 17.67 -11.08
C LEU A 49 -15.72 16.60 -12.17
N ILE A 50 -15.16 15.42 -11.87
CA ILE A 50 -15.02 14.31 -12.83
C ILE A 50 -16.39 13.72 -13.15
N GLY A 51 -16.67 13.53 -14.44
CA GLY A 51 -18.00 13.10 -14.92
C GLY A 51 -18.94 14.26 -15.25
N GLN A 52 -18.53 15.51 -15.04
CA GLN A 52 -19.17 16.69 -15.60
C GLN A 52 -18.28 17.30 -16.69
N SER A 53 -18.83 17.46 -17.90
CA SER A 53 -18.07 17.94 -19.07
C SER A 53 -17.35 19.28 -18.81
N LYS A 54 -16.09 19.38 -19.25
CA LYS A 54 -15.49 20.66 -19.62
C LYS A 54 -16.24 21.19 -20.85
N THR A 55 -17.03 22.27 -20.76
CA THR A 55 -17.25 23.20 -21.90
C THR A 55 -18.10 24.45 -21.61
N LYS A 56 -17.78 25.54 -22.34
CA LYS A 56 -18.70 26.63 -22.70
C LYS A 56 -19.83 26.10 -23.62
N VAL A 57 -21.07 26.46 -23.27
CA VAL A 57 -22.36 26.57 -24.01
C VAL A 57 -22.59 25.77 -25.32
N VAL A 58 -23.68 24.97 -25.38
CA VAL A 58 -24.88 25.05 -26.28
C VAL A 58 -25.65 23.70 -26.25
N ALA A 59 -26.98 23.78 -26.32
CA ALA A 59 -28.01 22.74 -26.08
C ALA A 59 -28.26 21.73 -27.22
N ARG A 60 -28.64 20.48 -26.89
CA ARG A 60 -29.97 19.84 -27.13
C ARG A 60 -29.94 18.29 -27.12
N THR A 61 -30.92 17.73 -26.39
CA THR A 61 -31.81 16.55 -26.62
C THR A 61 -31.32 15.15 -27.04
N THR A 62 -31.86 14.16 -26.29
CA THR A 62 -32.34 12.79 -26.67
C THR A 62 -31.30 11.79 -27.20
N ASP A 63 -31.25 10.51 -26.87
CA ASP A 63 -32.24 9.52 -26.42
C ASP A 63 -31.52 8.30 -25.78
N LYS A 64 -32.24 7.48 -24.99
CA LYS A 64 -31.77 6.17 -24.47
C LYS A 64 -31.80 5.10 -25.59
N PRO A 65 -30.93 4.08 -25.52
CA PRO A 65 -31.50 2.73 -25.36
C PRO A 65 -30.74 1.80 -24.41
N LYS A 66 -31.50 0.81 -23.93
CA LYS A 66 -31.12 -0.30 -23.04
C LYS A 66 -30.10 -1.24 -23.69
N ALA A 67 -29.12 -1.71 -22.90
CA ALA A 67 -28.55 -3.04 -23.05
C ALA A 67 -28.09 -3.58 -21.70
N THR A 68 -28.47 -4.83 -21.46
CA THR A 68 -28.13 -5.73 -20.36
C THR A 68 -26.62 -5.80 -20.10
N LYS A 69 -26.17 -5.40 -18.91
CA LYS A 69 -24.87 -5.76 -18.34
C LYS A 69 -25.04 -5.98 -16.85
N GLN A 70 -24.53 -7.10 -16.35
CA GLN A 70 -24.31 -7.35 -14.93
C GLN A 70 -23.70 -6.09 -14.29
N LEU A 71 -24.29 -5.62 -13.19
CA LEU A 71 -23.75 -4.50 -12.45
C LEU A 71 -22.32 -4.85 -12.02
N PRO A 72 -21.31 -3.98 -12.27
CA PRO A 72 -20.03 -4.13 -11.64
C PRO A 72 -20.22 -4.03 -10.12
N LYS A 73 -19.67 -5.01 -9.39
CA LYS A 73 -19.57 -5.01 -7.93
C LYS A 73 -19.03 -3.63 -7.52
N ALA A 74 -19.81 -2.88 -6.74
CA ALA A 74 -19.49 -1.50 -6.38
C ALA A 74 -18.03 -1.39 -5.91
N ALA A 75 -17.29 -0.42 -6.44
CA ALA A 75 -15.91 -0.17 -6.05
C ALA A 75 -15.84 -0.04 -4.52
N SER A 76 -15.21 -1.01 -3.86
CA SER A 76 -15.05 -1.02 -2.42
C SER A 76 -14.27 0.22 -2.00
N THR A 77 -14.82 1.00 -1.08
CA THR A 77 -14.27 2.30 -0.62
C THR A 77 -12.97 2.17 0.20
N HIS A 78 -12.39 0.98 0.27
CA HIS A 78 -11.23 0.66 1.07
C HIS A 78 -10.12 -0.04 0.26
N THR A 79 -10.12 0.12 -1.06
CA THR A 79 -9.02 -0.33 -1.90
C THR A 79 -7.73 0.37 -1.51
N LYS A 80 -6.68 -0.42 -1.25
CA LYS A 80 -5.32 0.03 -1.00
C LYS A 80 -4.40 -0.54 -2.06
N THR A 81 -3.27 0.12 -2.27
CA THR A 81 -2.20 -0.34 -3.14
C THR A 81 -0.90 -0.38 -2.35
N SER A 82 -0.08 -1.40 -2.56
CA SER A 82 1.25 -1.53 -1.98
C SER A 82 2.24 -0.57 -2.68
N PHE A 83 3.44 -0.47 -2.14
CA PHE A 83 4.52 0.32 -2.73
C PHE A 83 5.35 -0.53 -3.70
N ASP A 84 6.24 0.15 -4.42
CA ASP A 84 7.31 -0.51 -5.16
C ASP A 84 8.29 -1.25 -4.21
N PRO A 85 8.95 -2.32 -4.68
CA PRO A 85 9.94 -3.01 -3.88
C PRO A 85 11.14 -2.12 -3.56
N ILE A 86 11.67 -2.22 -2.35
CA ILE A 86 13.01 -1.69 -2.04
C ILE A 86 13.99 -2.84 -2.23
N SER A 87 14.80 -2.77 -3.28
CA SER A 87 15.78 -3.80 -3.64
C SER A 87 16.84 -3.23 -4.59
N ASN A 88 17.88 -4.00 -4.84
CA ASN A 88 18.90 -3.76 -5.86
C ASN A 88 19.44 -5.09 -6.39
N ALA A 89 20.32 -5.04 -7.41
CA ALA A 89 20.89 -6.24 -8.04
C ALA A 89 21.67 -7.16 -7.06
N ASP A 90 22.16 -6.61 -5.94
CA ASP A 90 22.89 -7.35 -4.90
C ASP A 90 21.98 -8.00 -3.85
N THR A 91 20.66 -7.85 -3.97
CA THR A 91 19.70 -8.39 -3.01
C THR A 91 19.77 -9.91 -2.97
N THR A 92 20.06 -10.46 -1.78
CA THR A 92 20.15 -11.91 -1.53
C THR A 92 19.00 -12.44 -0.67
N ILE A 93 18.34 -11.56 0.07
CA ILE A 93 17.23 -11.88 0.98
C ILE A 93 16.07 -10.96 0.61
N LEU A 94 14.88 -11.51 0.38
CA LEU A 94 13.64 -10.74 0.20
C LEU A 94 12.72 -10.98 1.39
N ILE A 95 12.25 -9.91 2.05
CA ILE A 95 11.22 -9.99 3.06
C ILE A 95 9.89 -9.58 2.46
N LEU A 96 8.90 -10.47 2.55
CA LEU A 96 7.55 -10.27 2.06
C LEU A 96 6.61 -9.97 3.22
N GLY A 97 6.05 -8.76 3.22
CA GLY A 97 4.88 -8.40 4.01
C GLY A 97 3.58 -8.84 3.33
N THR A 98 2.47 -8.70 4.05
CA THR A 98 1.13 -8.97 3.48
C THR A 98 0.73 -7.81 2.57
N MET A 99 0.66 -6.60 3.13
CA MET A 99 0.28 -5.34 2.51
C MET A 99 0.58 -4.20 3.50
N PRO A 100 0.91 -2.96 3.04
CA PRO A 100 1.15 -1.85 3.94
C PRO A 100 -0.09 -1.50 4.78
N GLY A 101 0.14 -1.16 6.05
CA GLY A 101 -0.91 -0.63 6.92
C GLY A 101 -1.25 0.83 6.61
N ASP A 102 -2.33 1.35 7.18
CA ASP A 102 -2.80 2.72 6.96
C ASP A 102 -1.70 3.74 7.26
N LYS A 103 -0.96 3.56 8.37
CA LYS A 103 0.10 4.50 8.74
C LYS A 103 1.30 4.42 7.81
N SER A 104 1.60 3.24 7.28
CA SER A 104 2.63 3.09 6.25
C SER A 104 2.24 3.85 5.00
N LEU A 105 1.01 3.68 4.52
CA LEU A 105 0.47 4.37 3.34
C LEU A 105 0.41 5.89 3.51
N GLU A 106 0.00 6.37 4.68
CA GLU A 106 -0.04 7.81 5.01
C GLU A 106 1.36 8.44 4.96
N LEU A 107 2.38 7.72 5.44
CA LEU A 107 3.76 8.20 5.47
C LEU A 107 4.52 7.94 4.16
N GLY A 108 4.02 7.07 3.28
CA GLY A 108 4.78 6.57 2.13
C GLY A 108 5.99 5.72 2.54
N GLU A 109 5.92 5.07 3.70
CA GLU A 109 7.03 4.30 4.28
C GLU A 109 6.61 2.87 4.61
N TYR A 110 7.39 1.89 4.14
CA TYR A 110 7.27 0.52 4.65
C TYR A 110 7.45 0.50 6.18
N TYR A 111 6.55 -0.24 6.84
CA TYR A 111 6.55 -0.37 8.30
C TYR A 111 6.58 0.97 9.07
N GLY A 112 5.94 2.03 8.54
CA GLY A 112 5.99 3.39 9.10
C GLY A 112 5.27 3.59 10.44
N HIS A 113 4.49 2.62 10.91
CA HIS A 113 3.86 2.71 12.24
C HIS A 113 4.92 2.64 13.35
N SER A 114 4.96 3.61 14.27
CA SER A 114 6.00 3.74 15.32
C SER A 114 6.18 2.50 16.21
N ARG A 115 5.08 1.79 16.53
CA ARG A 115 5.12 0.51 17.27
C ARG A 115 5.49 -0.72 16.42
N ASN A 116 5.69 -0.59 15.10
CA ASN A 116 6.15 -1.70 14.28
C ASN A 116 7.62 -1.98 14.58
N ARG A 117 7.95 -3.24 14.85
CA ARG A 117 9.28 -3.62 15.31
C ARG A 117 10.27 -3.89 14.17
N PHE A 118 9.84 -3.82 12.91
CA PHE A 118 10.65 -4.23 11.75
C PHE A 118 12.03 -3.58 11.72
N TRP A 119 12.09 -2.25 11.74
CA TRP A 119 13.36 -1.52 11.66
C TRP A 119 14.29 -1.82 12.84
N LYS A 120 13.72 -1.96 14.04
CA LYS A 120 14.47 -2.33 15.25
C LYS A 120 15.02 -3.76 15.17
N ILE A 121 14.26 -4.69 14.60
CA ILE A 121 14.70 -6.07 14.37
C ILE A 121 15.82 -6.09 13.34
N ILE A 122 15.64 -5.46 12.17
CA ILE A 122 16.66 -5.42 11.11
C ILE A 122 17.97 -4.82 11.63
N SER A 123 17.92 -3.68 12.34
CA SER A 123 19.14 -3.06 12.89
C SER A 123 19.82 -4.01 13.89
N THR A 124 19.05 -4.68 14.74
CA THR A 124 19.57 -5.60 15.76
C THR A 124 20.19 -6.87 15.17
N ILE A 125 19.55 -7.51 14.19
CA ILE A 125 20.07 -8.76 13.61
C ILE A 125 21.27 -8.52 12.68
N THR A 126 21.37 -7.31 12.11
CA THR A 126 22.49 -6.91 11.24
C THR A 126 23.61 -6.20 12.02
N SER A 127 23.46 -6.01 13.33
CA SER A 127 24.39 -5.29 14.20
C SER A 127 24.68 -3.85 13.74
N ASN A 128 23.65 -3.13 13.28
CA ASN A 128 23.70 -1.71 12.94
C ASN A 128 22.86 -0.88 13.92
N GLU A 129 23.16 0.42 14.00
CA GLU A 129 22.31 1.37 14.71
C GLU A 129 20.93 1.50 14.05
N LEU A 130 19.92 1.83 14.86
CA LEU A 130 18.55 2.03 14.35
C LEU A 130 18.47 3.37 13.59
N PRO A 131 18.22 3.38 12.28
CA PRO A 131 18.17 4.62 11.53
C PRO A 131 16.90 5.41 11.85
N LEU A 132 17.04 6.74 11.98
CA LEU A 132 15.93 7.64 12.33
C LEU A 132 15.10 8.03 11.12
N ILE A 133 15.76 8.34 10.00
CA ILE A 133 15.12 8.80 8.77
C ILE A 133 14.96 7.67 7.74
N TYR A 134 13.97 7.80 6.86
CA TYR A 134 13.61 6.72 5.94
C TYR A 134 14.65 6.43 4.86
N SER A 135 15.39 7.44 4.41
CA SER A 135 16.53 7.25 3.50
C SER A 135 17.56 6.28 4.10
N ASP A 136 17.88 6.44 5.37
CA ASP A 136 18.91 5.64 6.05
C ASP A 136 18.39 4.24 6.36
N LYS A 137 17.09 4.12 6.64
CA LYS A 137 16.40 2.81 6.73
C LYS A 137 16.51 2.02 5.41
N LYS A 138 16.32 2.68 4.26
CA LYS A 138 16.55 2.06 2.93
C LYS A 138 18.01 1.71 2.72
N ALA A 139 18.93 2.61 3.06
CA ALA A 139 20.37 2.38 2.91
C ALA A 139 20.84 1.19 3.74
N LEU A 140 20.34 1.04 4.98
CA LEU A 140 20.61 -0.12 5.82
C LEU A 140 20.19 -1.44 5.14
N LEU A 141 18.97 -1.49 4.59
CA LEU A 141 18.48 -2.68 3.88
C LEU A 141 19.40 -3.06 2.71
N LEU A 142 19.71 -2.10 1.85
CA LEU A 142 20.55 -2.33 0.67
C LEU A 142 21.98 -2.73 1.06
N LYS A 143 22.58 -2.08 2.06
CA LYS A 143 23.90 -2.44 2.62
C LYS A 143 23.91 -3.88 3.15
N SER A 144 22.81 -4.31 3.78
CA SER A 144 22.64 -5.67 4.29
C SER A 144 22.17 -6.68 3.24
N LYS A 145 22.00 -6.28 1.96
CA LYS A 145 21.50 -7.12 0.86
C LYS A 145 20.11 -7.70 1.12
N ILE A 146 19.30 -6.96 1.88
CA ILE A 146 17.91 -7.28 2.21
C ILE A 146 17.01 -6.38 1.36
N GLY A 147 16.16 -7.00 0.55
CA GLY A 147 15.05 -6.34 -0.11
C GLY A 147 13.76 -6.51 0.68
N ILE A 148 12.82 -5.58 0.50
CA ILE A 148 11.47 -5.68 1.06
C ILE A 148 10.41 -5.38 0.01
N TRP A 149 9.31 -6.14 0.09
CA TRP A 149 8.09 -5.89 -0.68
C TRP A 149 6.89 -6.49 0.05
N ASP A 150 5.71 -6.48 -0.59
CA ASP A 150 4.51 -7.16 -0.11
C ASP A 150 4.01 -8.17 -1.14
N VAL A 151 3.25 -9.16 -0.69
CA VAL A 151 2.61 -10.12 -1.60
C VAL A 151 1.39 -9.49 -2.30
N ALA A 152 0.54 -8.75 -1.58
CA ALA A 152 -0.61 -8.10 -2.18
C ALA A 152 -0.21 -6.75 -2.80
N HIS A 153 -0.37 -6.63 -4.11
CA HIS A 153 -0.26 -5.37 -4.84
C HIS A 153 -1.43 -4.46 -4.49
N LYS A 154 -2.65 -5.00 -4.53
CA LYS A 154 -3.89 -4.25 -4.33
C LYS A 154 -4.89 -5.11 -3.59
N ALA A 155 -5.64 -4.54 -2.67
CA ALA A 155 -6.69 -5.26 -1.96
C ALA A 155 -7.68 -4.29 -1.32
N ASN A 156 -8.88 -4.78 -1.04
CA ASN A 156 -9.84 -4.09 -0.18
C ASN A 156 -9.51 -4.41 1.27
N ARG A 157 -9.18 -3.38 2.06
CA ARG A 157 -8.84 -3.59 3.47
C ARG A 157 -9.30 -2.43 4.34
N LYS A 158 -10.34 -2.67 5.13
CA LYS A 158 -10.76 -1.73 6.17
C LYS A 158 -9.78 -1.77 7.34
N GLY A 159 -9.14 -0.64 7.64
CA GLY A 159 -8.13 -0.55 8.68
C GLY A 159 -6.86 -1.34 8.36
N SER A 160 -6.06 -1.64 9.39
CA SER A 160 -4.72 -2.22 9.23
C SER A 160 -4.63 -3.68 9.71
N LEU A 161 -5.74 -4.41 9.81
CA LEU A 161 -5.73 -5.84 10.18
C LEU A 161 -5.66 -6.72 8.94
N ASP A 162 -4.80 -7.74 8.98
CA ASP A 162 -4.60 -8.67 7.86
C ASP A 162 -5.85 -9.54 7.62
N SER A 163 -6.67 -9.76 8.66
CA SER A 163 -7.94 -10.47 8.56
C SER A 163 -9.02 -9.71 7.79
N ALA A 164 -8.85 -8.41 7.57
CA ALA A 164 -9.79 -7.56 6.86
C ALA A 164 -9.43 -7.40 5.36
N ILE A 165 -8.46 -8.18 4.86
CA ILE A 165 -8.02 -8.14 3.46
C ILE A 165 -8.94 -9.04 2.64
N GLU A 166 -9.56 -8.44 1.63
CA GLU A 166 -10.46 -9.08 0.66
C GLU A 166 -10.11 -8.61 -0.76
N ASP A 167 -10.53 -9.40 -1.76
CA ASP A 167 -10.34 -9.13 -3.19
C ASP A 167 -8.87 -8.75 -3.54
N GLU A 168 -7.90 -9.50 -3.00
CA GLU A 168 -6.49 -9.19 -3.18
C GLU A 168 -5.91 -9.63 -4.53
N GLU A 169 -5.20 -8.71 -5.19
CA GLU A 169 -4.38 -8.92 -6.38
C GLU A 169 -2.91 -8.98 -5.96
N PRO A 170 -2.13 -10.01 -6.38
CA PRO A 170 -0.74 -10.13 -5.98
C PRO A 170 0.18 -9.21 -6.80
N ASN A 171 1.33 -8.85 -6.22
CA ASN A 171 2.46 -8.25 -6.93
C ASN A 171 3.12 -9.27 -7.86
N ASP A 172 3.78 -8.83 -8.94
CA ASP A 172 4.51 -9.73 -9.84
C ASP A 172 5.85 -10.20 -9.23
N LEU A 173 5.73 -11.15 -8.29
CA LEU A 173 6.88 -11.74 -7.61
C LEU A 173 7.68 -12.67 -8.51
N ASP A 174 7.08 -13.28 -9.53
CA ASP A 174 7.78 -14.17 -10.46
C ASP A 174 8.79 -13.41 -11.32
N SER A 175 8.38 -12.26 -11.88
CA SER A 175 9.30 -11.37 -12.60
C SER A 175 10.36 -10.80 -11.66
N PHE A 176 9.99 -10.42 -10.44
CA PHE A 176 10.95 -9.93 -9.45
C PHE A 176 12.02 -10.97 -9.13
N ILE A 177 11.62 -12.20 -8.82
CA ILE A 177 12.54 -13.31 -8.48
C ILE A 177 13.44 -13.62 -9.67
N SER A 178 12.89 -13.66 -10.88
CA SER A 178 13.65 -13.93 -12.12
C SER A 178 14.72 -12.86 -12.40
N ASN A 179 14.43 -11.60 -12.08
CA ASN A 179 15.37 -10.49 -12.25
C ASN A 179 16.45 -10.44 -11.15
N HIS A 180 16.22 -11.07 -9.99
CA HIS A 180 17.16 -11.10 -8.87
C HIS A 180 17.91 -12.43 -8.78
N LYS A 181 18.90 -12.63 -9.66
CA LYS A 181 19.69 -13.87 -9.76
C LYS A 181 20.44 -14.26 -8.48
N ASN A 182 20.73 -13.29 -7.62
CA ASN A 182 21.43 -13.49 -6.35
C ASN A 182 20.48 -13.83 -5.18
N LEU A 183 19.17 -13.84 -5.39
CA LEU A 183 18.19 -14.14 -4.36
C LEU A 183 18.33 -15.59 -3.89
N LYS A 184 18.51 -15.76 -2.57
CA LYS A 184 18.67 -17.07 -1.92
C LYS A 184 17.63 -17.32 -0.84
N VAL A 185 17.08 -16.28 -0.24
CA VAL A 185 16.16 -16.41 0.90
C VAL A 185 14.93 -15.53 0.67
N ILE A 186 13.75 -16.10 0.90
CA ILE A 186 12.49 -15.36 1.01
C ILE A 186 11.95 -15.56 2.43
N GLY A 187 11.83 -14.47 3.18
CA GLY A 187 11.26 -14.42 4.52
C GLY A 187 9.83 -13.89 4.50
N PHE A 188 8.87 -14.62 5.05
CA PHE A 188 7.48 -14.19 5.17
C PHE A 188 7.25 -13.51 6.52
N ASN A 189 6.99 -12.21 6.51
CA ASN A 189 6.66 -11.45 7.72
C ASN A 189 5.19 -11.72 8.11
N GLY A 190 4.97 -12.72 8.97
CA GLY A 190 3.64 -13.16 9.40
C GLY A 190 3.07 -14.33 8.59
N THR A 191 2.03 -14.97 9.14
CA THR A 191 1.39 -16.13 8.52
C THR A 191 0.61 -15.78 7.26
N LYS A 192 -0.04 -14.60 7.23
CA LYS A 192 -0.86 -14.18 6.08
C LYS A 192 -0.02 -13.94 4.83
N SER A 193 1.17 -13.34 4.93
CA SER A 193 2.06 -13.15 3.78
C SER A 193 2.50 -14.50 3.20
N LYS A 194 2.84 -15.47 4.04
CA LYS A 194 3.10 -16.85 3.61
C LYS A 194 1.89 -17.47 2.90
N SER A 195 0.70 -17.38 3.50
CA SER A 195 -0.52 -17.94 2.92
C SER A 195 -0.89 -17.31 1.57
N LEU A 196 -0.71 -15.99 1.41
CA LEU A 196 -0.94 -15.33 0.12
C LEU A 196 0.11 -15.74 -0.90
N PHE A 197 1.37 -15.86 -0.50
CA PHE A 197 2.41 -16.34 -1.41
C PHE A 197 2.09 -17.74 -1.91
N ASP A 198 1.85 -18.68 -0.99
CA ASP A 198 1.53 -20.08 -1.32
C ASP A 198 0.20 -20.21 -2.12
N LYS A 199 -0.68 -19.18 -2.11
CA LYS A 199 -1.92 -19.12 -2.91
C LYS A 199 -1.66 -18.73 -4.37
N TYR A 200 -0.71 -17.82 -4.61
CA TYR A 200 -0.50 -17.19 -5.92
C TYR A 200 0.78 -17.63 -6.64
N PHE A 201 1.76 -18.17 -5.92
CA PHE A 201 3.09 -18.46 -6.45
C PHE A 201 3.59 -19.84 -6.03
N ASP A 202 4.26 -20.50 -6.97
CA ASP A 202 5.01 -21.70 -6.69
C ASP A 202 6.40 -21.38 -6.13
N ARG A 203 6.86 -22.24 -5.22
CA ARG A 203 8.20 -22.15 -4.66
C ARG A 203 9.24 -22.54 -5.70
N LYS A 204 10.29 -21.73 -5.81
CA LYS A 204 11.39 -21.94 -6.76
C LYS A 204 12.53 -22.72 -6.11
N SER A 205 13.14 -23.62 -6.87
CA SER A 205 14.33 -24.36 -6.43
C SER A 205 15.51 -23.42 -6.16
N GLY A 206 16.32 -23.72 -5.14
CA GLY A 206 17.50 -22.91 -4.80
C GLY A 206 17.19 -21.65 -3.97
N ILE A 207 15.91 -21.41 -3.63
CA ILE A 207 15.49 -20.39 -2.68
C ILE A 207 15.01 -21.05 -1.39
N LYS A 208 15.53 -20.59 -0.26
CA LYS A 208 15.10 -20.97 1.08
C LYS A 208 13.92 -20.10 1.50
N TYR A 209 12.82 -20.72 1.89
CA TYR A 209 11.61 -20.03 2.35
C TYR A 209 11.49 -20.13 3.86
N ILE A 210 11.38 -18.99 4.54
CA ILE A 210 11.38 -18.91 6.01
C ILE A 210 10.11 -18.20 6.48
N ALA A 211 9.34 -18.84 7.35
CA ALA A 211 8.22 -18.19 8.03
C ALA A 211 8.75 -17.39 9.23
N LEU A 212 8.42 -16.10 9.31
CA LEU A 212 8.86 -15.21 10.38
C LEU A 212 7.66 -14.72 11.21
N PRO A 213 7.82 -14.51 12.52
CA PRO A 213 6.80 -13.87 13.33
C PRO A 213 6.54 -12.45 12.82
N SER A 214 5.28 -12.02 12.85
CA SER A 214 4.90 -10.69 12.38
C SER A 214 5.57 -9.58 13.21
N THR A 215 6.09 -8.56 12.53
CA THR A 215 6.65 -7.36 13.19
C THR A 215 5.60 -6.35 13.63
N SER A 216 4.33 -6.59 13.28
CA SER A 216 3.19 -5.74 13.65
C SER A 216 3.05 -5.62 15.17
N PRO A 217 2.58 -4.47 15.70
CA PRO A 217 2.25 -4.33 17.11
C PRO A 217 1.14 -5.27 17.58
N ALA A 218 0.34 -5.85 16.67
CA ALA A 218 -0.67 -6.84 17.00
C ALA A 218 -0.06 -8.17 17.49
N ASN A 219 1.21 -8.44 17.18
CA ASN A 219 1.89 -9.65 17.63
C ASN A 219 2.51 -9.45 19.02
N THR A 220 1.71 -9.66 20.06
CA THR A 220 2.13 -9.55 21.47
C THR A 220 2.65 -10.87 22.05
N GLY A 221 2.51 -11.99 21.33
CA GLY A 221 2.86 -13.34 21.82
C GLY A 221 4.34 -13.70 21.77
N ILE A 222 5.21 -12.78 21.33
CA ILE A 222 6.66 -13.00 21.25
C ILE A 222 7.42 -11.75 21.69
N ASP A 223 8.36 -11.94 22.63
CA ASP A 223 9.25 -10.88 23.07
C ASP A 223 10.27 -10.49 21.99
N PHE A 224 10.98 -9.39 22.24
CA PHE A 224 11.90 -8.81 21.27
C PHE A 224 13.15 -9.68 21.02
N GLU A 225 13.64 -10.39 22.03
CA GLU A 225 14.86 -11.20 21.88
C GLU A 225 14.56 -12.45 21.03
N ASN A 226 13.44 -13.11 21.32
CA ASN A 226 13.01 -14.31 20.63
C ASN A 226 12.58 -14.05 19.19
N ILE A 227 11.91 -12.93 18.90
CA ILE A 227 11.65 -12.54 17.50
C ILE A 227 12.96 -12.27 16.76
N CYS A 228 13.95 -11.62 17.39
CA CYS A 228 15.26 -11.41 16.76
C CYS A 228 15.98 -12.73 16.49
N LYS A 229 15.91 -13.72 17.40
CA LYS A 229 16.48 -15.07 17.18
C LYS A 229 15.89 -15.74 15.94
N GLN A 230 14.57 -15.70 15.77
CA GLN A 230 13.91 -16.27 14.59
C GLN A 230 14.27 -15.48 13.31
N TRP A 231 14.32 -14.16 13.39
CA TRP A 231 14.70 -13.33 12.25
C TRP A 231 16.14 -13.50 11.82
N ARG A 232 17.08 -13.86 12.71
CA ARG A 232 18.47 -14.19 12.33
C ARG A 232 18.58 -15.39 11.38
N LEU A 233 17.57 -16.26 11.32
CA LEU A 233 17.56 -17.40 10.39
C LEU A 233 17.59 -16.99 8.91
N ILE A 234 17.22 -15.74 8.58
CA ILE A 234 17.33 -15.22 7.21
C ILE A 234 18.78 -14.92 6.81
N LEU A 235 19.67 -14.73 7.79
CA LEU A 235 21.08 -14.39 7.58
C LEU A 235 21.96 -15.63 7.43
N THR A 236 21.49 -16.81 7.87
CA THR A 236 22.21 -18.06 7.72
C THR A 236 22.08 -18.58 6.29
N LYS A 237 23.16 -18.34 5.53
CA LYS A 237 23.37 -18.78 4.15
C LYS A 237 23.66 -20.29 4.08
#